data_AF-A0A1I7LU36-F1
#
_entry.id   AF-A0A1I7LU36-F1
#
_cell.length_a   1.000
_cell.length_b   1.000
_cell.length_c   1.000
_cell.angle_alpha   90.00
_cell.angle_beta   90.00
_cell.angle_gamma   90.00
#
_symmetry.space_group_name_H-M   'P 1'
#
loop_
_entity.id
_entity.type
_entity.pdbx_description
1 polymer ?
#
loop_
_entity_poly.entity_id
_entity_poly.type
_entity_poly.pdbx_seq_one_letter_code
_entity_poly.pdbx_strand_id
1 'polypeptide(L)'
;MRAAGDRTGGLVYHLGDGRWWDADTGRWRDGWGRRIRLKADAADVLRIVRRTRVVLAAAHRDHDTSNNADANLAAFCQRCHMIHDRPEHQRRRWRTLFRRKALGDLFGGPYG
;
A
#
# COMPACT_ATOMS: atom_id res chain seq x y z
N MET A 1 -10.83 5.95 2.69
CA MET A 1 -9.51 6.23 2.06
C MET A 1 -9.77 6.63 0.62
N ARG A 2 -9.32 7.80 0.14
CA ARG A 2 -9.40 8.10 -1.31
C ARG A 2 -8.25 7.38 -2.01
N ALA A 3 -8.57 6.60 -3.04
CA ALA A 3 -7.57 5.90 -3.83
C ALA A 3 -6.76 6.92 -4.65
N ALA A 4 -5.45 6.72 -4.72
CA ALA A 4 -4.60 7.50 -5.61
C ALA A 4 -4.76 6.98 -7.04
N GLY A 5 -5.37 7.79 -7.91
CA GLY A 5 -5.66 7.41 -9.30
C GLY A 5 -6.74 6.35 -9.39
N ASP A 6 -7.97 6.77 -9.72
CA ASP A 6 -9.13 5.91 -9.95
C ASP A 6 -9.09 5.18 -11.31
N ARG A 7 -8.20 5.61 -12.21
CA ARG A 7 -8.06 5.11 -13.57
C ARG A 7 -6.77 4.30 -13.75
N THR A 8 -6.92 3.07 -14.24
CA THR A 8 -5.80 2.24 -14.70
C THR A 8 -5.01 2.99 -15.79
N GLY A 9 -3.69 2.97 -15.69
CA GLY A 9 -2.78 3.58 -16.65
C GLY A 9 -2.52 5.07 -16.43
N GLY A 10 -3.21 5.73 -15.50
CA GLY A 10 -2.96 7.12 -15.14
C GLY A 10 -1.56 7.33 -14.52
N LEU A 11 -1.01 8.52 -14.67
CA LEU A 11 0.24 8.91 -14.01
C LEU A 11 -0.08 9.61 -12.67
N VAL A 12 0.59 9.19 -11.60
CA VAL A 12 0.53 9.87 -10.29
C VAL A 12 1.92 10.37 -9.92
N TYR A 13 1.97 11.62 -9.49
CA TYR A 13 3.18 12.24 -8.94
C TYR A 13 3.25 12.00 -7.42
N HIS A 14 4.43 11.65 -6.91
CA HIS A 14 4.64 11.39 -5.49
C HIS A 14 6.06 11.73 -5.04
N LEU A 15 6.25 11.94 -3.74
CA LEU A 15 7.55 12.29 -3.15
C LEU A 15 8.36 11.06 -2.70
N GLY A 16 7.78 9.87 -2.81
CA GLY A 16 8.45 8.60 -2.46
C GLY A 16 8.29 8.17 -0.99
N ASP A 17 7.86 9.09 -0.13
CA ASP A 17 7.60 8.86 1.30
C ASP A 17 6.12 8.62 1.64
N GLY A 18 5.30 8.39 0.62
CA GLY A 18 3.85 8.26 0.75
C GLY A 18 3.07 9.55 0.50
N ARG A 19 3.72 10.70 0.30
CA ARG A 19 3.01 11.90 -0.18
C ARG A 19 2.79 11.87 -1.68
N TRP A 20 1.61 12.27 -2.14
CA TRP A 20 1.22 12.20 -3.55
C TRP A 20 0.33 13.37 -3.98
N TRP A 21 0.35 13.68 -5.28
CA TRP A 21 -0.44 14.75 -5.88
C TRP A 21 -1.82 14.24 -6.31
N ASP A 22 -2.87 14.81 -5.71
CA ASP A 22 -4.25 14.61 -6.13
C ASP A 22 -4.56 15.61 -7.24
N ALA A 23 -4.67 15.10 -8.47
CA ALA A 23 -4.94 15.89 -9.67
C ALA A 23 -6.36 16.45 -9.70
N ASP A 24 -7.35 15.73 -9.16
CA ASP A 24 -8.76 16.14 -9.16
C ASP A 24 -8.99 17.37 -8.28
N THR A 25 -8.22 17.49 -7.20
CA THR A 25 -8.33 18.61 -6.25
C THR A 25 -7.19 19.62 -6.35
N GLY A 26 -6.15 19.32 -7.15
CA GLY A 26 -4.96 20.16 -7.29
C GLY A 26 -4.19 20.34 -5.99
N ARG A 27 -4.05 19.27 -5.18
CA ARG A 27 -3.45 19.34 -3.83
C ARG A 27 -2.55 18.15 -3.52
N TRP A 28 -1.57 18.38 -2.67
CA TRP A 28 -0.79 17.29 -2.06
C TRP A 28 -1.58 16.59 -0.95
N ARG A 29 -1.40 15.27 -0.87
CA ARG A 29 -1.94 14.40 0.16
C ARG A 29 -0.87 13.56 0.83
N ASP A 30 -1.13 13.15 2.06
CA ASP A 30 -0.27 12.25 2.83
C ASP A 30 -0.49 10.76 2.53
N GLY A 31 0.16 9.92 3.34
CA GLY A 31 0.01 8.46 3.40
C GLY A 31 -1.44 7.96 3.39
N TRP A 32 -2.31 8.69 4.08
CA TRP A 32 -3.69 8.33 4.43
C TRP A 32 -4.74 9.06 3.58
N GLY A 33 -4.29 9.93 2.67
CA GLY A 33 -5.16 10.74 1.82
C GLY A 33 -5.61 12.05 2.47
N ARG A 34 -5.05 12.46 3.61
CA ARG A 34 -5.31 13.78 4.21
C ARG A 34 -4.59 14.85 3.40
N ARG A 35 -5.22 16.02 3.25
CA ARG A 35 -4.63 17.16 2.54
C ARG A 35 -3.45 17.71 3.33
N ILE A 36 -2.37 18.01 2.64
CA ILE A 36 -1.17 18.64 3.22
C ILE A 36 -0.72 19.84 2.39
N ARG A 37 0.02 20.74 3.03
CA ARG A 37 0.79 21.80 2.37
C ARG A 37 2.26 21.42 2.46
N LEU A 38 2.97 21.45 1.34
CA LEU A 38 4.42 21.27 1.35
C LEU A 38 5.07 22.57 1.83
N LYS A 39 6.08 22.45 2.72
CA LYS A 39 6.93 23.57 3.16
C LYS A 39 8.15 23.78 2.26
N ALA A 40 8.24 23.02 1.16
CA ALA A 40 9.30 23.14 0.17
C ALA A 40 8.87 24.12 -0.93
N ASP A 41 9.83 24.82 -1.52
CA ASP A 41 9.57 25.64 -2.70
C ASP A 41 9.33 24.76 -3.95
N ALA A 42 8.96 25.40 -5.05
CA ALA A 42 8.66 24.68 -6.29
C ALA A 42 9.87 23.94 -6.86
N ALA A 43 11.08 24.52 -6.74
CA ALA A 43 12.30 23.92 -7.28
C ALA A 43 12.68 22.65 -6.52
N ASP A 44 12.58 22.67 -5.19
CA ASP A 44 12.80 21.52 -4.32
C ASP A 44 11.81 20.39 -4.62
N VAL A 45 10.53 20.72 -4.78
CA VAL A 45 9.51 19.73 -5.11
C VAL A 45 9.81 19.07 -6.45
N LEU A 46 10.13 19.85 -7.48
CA LEU A 46 10.45 19.31 -8.81
C LEU A 46 11.68 18.40 -8.80
N ARG A 47 12.67 18.67 -7.93
CA ARG A 47 13.89 17.86 -7.80
C ARG A 47 13.62 16.47 -7.20
N ILE A 48 12.63 16.35 -6.31
CA ILE A 48 12.35 15.09 -5.59
C ILE A 48 11.11 14.36 -6.11
N VAL A 49 10.27 15.02 -6.92
CA VAL A 49 9.03 14.41 -7.41
C VAL A 49 9.33 13.24 -8.32
N ARG A 50 8.61 12.15 -8.09
CA ARG A 50 8.64 10.93 -8.89
C ARG A 50 7.29 10.75 -9.55
N ARG A 51 7.27 10.08 -10.70
CA ARG A 51 6.04 9.67 -11.38
C ARG A 51 5.96 8.15 -11.40
N THR A 52 4.79 7.63 -11.11
CA THR A 52 4.50 6.19 -11.21
C THR A 52 3.22 6.00 -12.00
N ARG A 53 3.22 4.99 -12.87
CA ARG A 53 2.03 4.56 -13.60
C ARG A 53 1.14 3.76 -12.66
N VAL A 54 -0.12 4.16 -12.53
CA VAL A 54 -1.10 3.46 -11.71
C VAL A 54 -1.52 2.18 -12.42
N VAL A 55 -1.30 1.05 -11.75
CA VAL A 55 -1.87 -0.24 -12.12
C VAL A 55 -2.88 -0.62 -11.05
N LEU A 56 -4.09 -0.98 -11.47
CA LEU A 56 -5.12 -1.51 -10.59
C LEU A 56 -5.05 -3.04 -10.58
N ALA A 57 -5.19 -3.62 -9.40
CA ALA A 57 -5.31 -5.05 -9.18
C ALA A 57 -6.63 -5.34 -8.43
N ALA A 58 -7.32 -6.41 -8.81
CA ALA A 58 -8.48 -6.89 -8.07
C ALA A 58 -8.02 -7.60 -6.79
N ALA A 59 -8.70 -7.36 -5.67
CA ALA A 59 -8.47 -8.06 -4.42
C ALA A 59 -9.74 -8.17 -3.57
N HIS A 60 -9.74 -9.19 -2.70
CA HIS A 60 -10.77 -9.41 -1.68
C HIS A 60 -10.60 -8.42 -0.52
N ARG A 61 -11.69 -7.78 -0.11
CA ARG A 61 -11.68 -6.77 0.98
C ARG A 61 -11.40 -7.41 2.34
N ASP A 62 -11.82 -8.64 2.54
CA ASP A 62 -11.66 -9.40 3.78
C ASP A 62 -10.42 -10.31 3.81
N HIS A 63 -9.60 -10.27 2.75
CA HIS A 63 -8.44 -11.17 2.54
C HIS A 63 -8.79 -12.66 2.41
N ASP A 64 -10.08 -13.02 2.37
CA ASP A 64 -10.56 -14.39 2.15
C ASP A 64 -10.82 -14.63 0.66
N THR A 65 -9.92 -15.42 0.05
CA THR A 65 -9.99 -15.75 -1.37
C THR A 65 -11.15 -16.69 -1.74
N SER A 66 -11.84 -17.27 -0.75
CA SER A 66 -13.02 -18.11 -0.98
C SER A 66 -14.32 -17.30 -1.06
N ASN A 67 -14.34 -16.08 -0.50
CA ASN A 67 -15.50 -15.19 -0.52
C ASN A 67 -15.58 -14.39 -1.83
N ASN A 68 -16.16 -14.99 -2.87
CA ASN A 68 -16.26 -14.39 -4.21
C ASN A 68 -17.51 -13.53 -4.42
N ALA A 69 -18.15 -13.04 -3.36
CA ALA A 69 -19.26 -12.09 -3.50
C ALA A 69 -18.77 -10.81 -4.20
N ASP A 70 -19.56 -10.25 -5.12
CA ASP A 70 -19.22 -9.02 -5.86
C ASP A 70 -18.89 -7.85 -4.91
N ALA A 71 -19.62 -7.77 -3.79
CA ALA A 71 -19.39 -6.78 -2.74
C ALA A 71 -18.07 -6.97 -1.98
N ASN A 72 -17.41 -8.12 -2.11
CA ASN A 72 -16.10 -8.37 -1.51
C ASN A 72 -14.93 -8.05 -2.47
N LEU A 73 -15.17 -7.94 -3.77
CA LEU A 73 -14.13 -7.59 -4.74
C LEU A 73 -13.96 -6.07 -4.84
N ALA A 74 -12.70 -5.62 -4.87
CA ALA A 74 -12.36 -4.22 -5.12
C ALA A 74 -11.14 -4.13 -6.03
N ALA A 75 -11.11 -3.07 -6.86
CA ALA A 75 -9.92 -2.68 -7.58
C ALA A 75 -9.08 -1.74 -6.71
N PHE A 76 -7.86 -2.14 -6.39
CA PHE A 76 -6.90 -1.31 -5.66
C PHE A 76 -5.74 -0.91 -6.56
N CYS A 77 -5.28 0.34 -6.48
CA CYS A 77 -3.99 0.69 -7.06
C CYS A 77 -2.84 0.02 -6.30
N GLN A 78 -1.69 -0.19 -6.96
CA GLN A 78 -0.48 -0.80 -6.37
C GLN A 78 -0.21 -0.36 -4.91
N ARG A 79 -0.27 0.95 -4.64
CA ARG A 79 -0.06 1.50 -3.30
C ARG A 79 -1.18 1.14 -2.32
N CYS A 80 -2.44 1.38 -2.70
CA CYS A 80 -3.58 1.08 -1.84
C CYS A 80 -3.66 -0.41 -1.53
N HIS A 81 -3.31 -1.27 -2.50
CA HIS A 81 -3.21 -2.71 -2.35
C HIS A 81 -2.17 -3.08 -1.29
N MET A 82 -0.94 -2.54 -1.39
CA MET A 82 0.11 -2.77 -0.38
C MET A 82 -0.26 -2.29 1.03
N ILE A 83 -1.03 -1.20 1.15
CA ILE A 83 -1.51 -0.71 2.45
C ILE A 83 -2.61 -1.63 3.00
N HIS A 84 -3.55 -2.04 2.15
CA HIS A 84 -4.64 -2.96 2.48
C HIS A 84 -4.11 -4.31 2.98
N ASP A 85 -3.11 -4.87 2.30
CA ASP A 85 -2.54 -6.18 2.63
C ASP A 85 -1.54 -6.14 3.79
N ARG A 86 -1.11 -4.95 4.21
CA ARG A 86 -0.06 -4.79 5.24
C ARG A 86 -0.38 -5.56 6.54
N PRO A 87 -1.60 -5.52 7.11
CA PRO A 87 -1.92 -6.27 8.32
C PRO A 87 -1.88 -7.78 8.11
N GLU A 88 -2.42 -8.28 7.00
CA GLU A 88 -2.45 -9.71 6.71
C GLU A 88 -1.03 -10.24 6.40
N HIS A 89 -0.21 -9.48 5.68
CA HIS A 89 1.21 -9.80 5.49
C HIS A 89 1.96 -9.88 6.83
N GLN A 90 1.70 -8.97 7.77
CA GLN A 90 2.29 -9.03 9.11
C GLN A 90 1.84 -10.29 9.87
N ARG A 91 0.54 -10.61 9.85
CA ARG A 91 -0.03 -11.81 10.48
C ARG A 91 0.59 -13.08 9.91
N ARG A 92 0.69 -13.21 8.58
CA ARG A 92 1.32 -14.35 7.91
C ARG A 92 2.80 -14.47 8.25
N ARG A 93 3.55 -13.35 8.19
CA ARG A 93 4.98 -13.32 8.55
C ARG A 93 5.19 -13.74 10.00
N TRP A 94 4.41 -13.21 10.93
CA TRP A 94 4.47 -13.57 12.34
C TRP A 94 4.22 -15.07 12.54
N ARG A 95 3.17 -15.63 11.92
CA ARG A 95 2.86 -17.07 12.02
C ARG A 95 4.01 -17.94 11.52
N THR A 96 4.63 -17.57 10.40
CA THR A 96 5.78 -18.29 9.84
C THR A 96 6.97 -18.26 10.79
N LEU A 97 7.30 -17.09 11.34
CA LEU A 97 8.42 -16.93 12.27
C LEU A 97 8.14 -17.68 13.59
N PHE A 98 6.93 -17.57 14.13
CA PHE A 98 6.51 -18.28 15.32
C PHE A 98 6.66 -19.79 15.17
N ARG A 99 6.16 -20.36 14.04
CA ARG A 99 6.27 -21.80 13.77
C ARG A 99 7.72 -22.26 13.66
N ARG A 100 8.58 -21.46 13.00
CA ARG A 100 10.02 -21.77 12.89
C ARG A 100 10.70 -21.81 14.24
N LYS A 101 10.39 -20.84 15.11
CA LYS A 101 10.94 -20.80 16.47
C LYS A 101 10.45 -21.98 17.31
N ALA A 102 9.15 -22.25 17.33
CA ALA A 102 8.58 -23.36 18.10
C ALA A 102 9.15 -24.74 17.69
N LEU A 103 9.42 -24.95 16.39
CA LEU A 103 10.10 -26.16 15.92
C LEU A 103 11.57 -26.22 16.36
N GLY A 104 12.27 -25.08 16.38
CA GLY A 104 13.62 -24.97 16.93
C GLY A 104 13.65 -25.32 18.42
N ASP A 105 12.75 -24.72 19.20
CA ASP A 105 12.63 -24.93 20.65
C ASP A 105 12.32 -26.41 20.99
N LEU A 106 11.48 -27.09 20.19
CA LEU A 106 11.06 -28.46 20.46
C LEU A 106 12.06 -29.53 19.99
N PHE A 107 12.80 -29.29 18.90
CA PHE A 107 13.63 -30.30 18.24
C PHE A 107 15.12 -29.93 18.12
N GLY A 108 15.58 -28.87 18.78
CA GLY A 108 16.98 -28.43 18.70
C GLY A 108 17.39 -27.95 17.31
N GLY A 109 16.45 -27.35 16.57
CA GLY A 109 16.72 -26.77 15.25
C GLY A 109 17.73 -25.61 15.32
N PRO A 110 18.17 -25.05 14.18
CA PRO A 110 19.22 -24.02 14.11
C PRO A 110 18.85 -22.67 14.77
N TYR A 111 17.71 -22.61 15.47
CA TYR A 111 17.17 -21.44 16.15
C TYR A 111 16.91 -21.68 17.65
N GLY A 112 17.28 -22.85 18.18
CA GLY A 112 17.19 -23.22 19.60
C GLY A 112 18.44 -22.84 20.39
#